data_AF-A0A1F7YZH2-F1
#
_entry.id   AF-A0A1F7YZH2-F1
#
_cell.length_a   1.000
_cell.length_b   1.000
_cell.length_c   1.000
_cell.angle_alpha   90.00
_cell.angle_beta   90.00
_cell.angle_gamma   90.00
#
_symmetry.space_group_name_H-M   'P 1'
#
loop_
_entity.id
_entity.type
_entity.pdbx_description
1 polymer ?
#
loop_
_entity_poly.entity_id
_entity_poly.type
_entity_poly.pdbx_seq_one_letter_code
_entity_poly.pdbx_strand_id
1 'polypeptide(L)' 'MKPIDRRPVQRKYPGKWVAFDKDRMTVKGVGGTPMEANEEAKKAGIKLPILFRVPDPNDPAIFIGSIWNEISLRRV' A
#
# COMPACT_ATOMS: atom_id res chain seq x y z
N MET A 1 8.22 -19.39 3.06
CA MET A 1 7.32 -18.36 3.64
C MET A 1 5.90 -18.69 3.20
N LYS A 2 4.89 -18.62 4.08
CA LYS A 2 3.49 -18.90 3.69
C LYS A 2 2.90 -17.70 2.93
N PRO A 3 2.08 -17.92 1.88
CA PRO A 3 1.36 -16.84 1.22
C PRO A 3 0.44 -16.10 2.20
N ILE A 4 0.35 -14.78 2.04
CA ILE A 4 -0.55 -13.91 2.81
C ILE A 4 -1.86 -13.74 2.03
N ASP A 5 -2.99 -14.08 2.64
CA ASP A 5 -4.30 -13.82 2.05
C ASP A 5 -4.73 -12.36 2.26
N ARG A 6 -4.78 -11.58 1.18
CA ARG A 6 -5.20 -10.16 1.18
C ARG A 6 -6.63 -9.93 0.68
N ARG A 7 -7.35 -10.99 0.30
CA ARG A 7 -8.74 -10.87 -0.18
C ARG A 7 -9.66 -10.13 0.82
N PRO A 8 -9.54 -10.31 2.15
CA PRO A 8 -10.36 -9.55 3.09
C PRO A 8 -10.11 -8.04 3.04
N VAL A 9 -8.84 -7.62 2.91
CA VAL A 9 -8.47 -6.20 2.77
C VAL A 9 -9.01 -5.64 1.47
N GLN A 10 -8.89 -6.40 0.37
CA GLN A 10 -9.39 -5.99 -0.94
C GLN A 10 -10.91 -5.78 -0.95
N ARG A 11 -11.67 -6.66 -0.29
CA ARG A 11 -13.13 -6.52 -0.16
C ARG A 11 -13.53 -5.34 0.72
N LYS A 12 -12.76 -5.04 1.76
CA LYS A 12 -13.10 -4.01 2.75
C LYS A 12 -12.74 -2.60 2.29
N TYR A 13 -11.68 -2.44 1.49
CA TYR A 13 -11.11 -1.14 1.14
C TYR A 13 -10.91 -0.96 -0.38
N PRO A 14 -11.88 -1.31 -1.25
CA PRO A 14 -11.71 -1.16 -2.69
C PRO A 14 -11.38 0.28 -3.05
N GLY A 15 -10.38 0.48 -3.89
CA GLY A 15 -10.01 1.83 -4.32
C GLY A 15 -9.58 2.75 -3.17
N LYS A 16 -9.03 2.23 -2.07
CA LYS A 16 -8.41 3.03 -1.00
C LYS A 16 -6.91 2.75 -0.87
N TRP A 17 -6.19 3.69 -0.27
CA TRP A 17 -4.86 3.46 0.26
C TRP A 17 -4.98 2.88 1.66
N VAL A 18 -4.20 1.83 1.93
CA VAL A 18 -4.10 1.22 3.26
C VAL A 18 -2.64 1.25 3.72
N ALA A 19 -2.46 1.42 5.02
CA ALA A 19 -1.17 1.44 5.69
C ALA A 19 -1.07 0.21 6.59
N PHE A 20 -0.22 -0.74 6.23
CA PHE A 20 0.03 -1.94 7.02
C PHE A 20 1.12 -1.72 8.07
N ASP A 21 1.00 -2.43 9.17
CA ASP A 21 2.08 -2.62 10.14
C ASP A 21 3.18 -3.53 9.55
N LYS A 22 4.29 -3.70 10.28
CA LYS A 22 5.45 -4.53 9.92
C LYS A 22 5.09 -6.00 9.63
N ASP A 23 3.96 -6.47 10.17
CA ASP A 23 3.45 -7.82 9.94
C ASP A 23 2.82 -8.01 8.54
N ARG A 24 2.66 -6.93 7.76
CA ARG A 24 2.09 -6.90 6.40
C ARG A 24 0.63 -7.38 6.32
N MET A 25 -0.04 -7.49 7.47
CA MET A 25 -1.40 -8.02 7.65
C MET A 25 -2.32 -7.01 8.29
N THR A 26 -1.83 -6.34 9.34
CA THR A 26 -2.65 -5.44 10.16
C THR A 26 -2.72 -4.07 9.52
N VAL A 27 -3.91 -3.66 9.10
CA VAL A 27 -4.16 -2.30 8.61
C VAL A 27 -4.27 -1.36 9.81
N LYS A 28 -3.44 -0.32 9.83
CA LYS A 28 -3.37 0.71 10.88
C LYS A 28 -3.76 2.10 10.39
N GLY A 29 -3.95 2.27 9.07
CA GLY A 29 -4.44 3.50 8.48
C GLY A 29 -5.10 3.27 7.14
N VAL A 30 -6.10 4.10 6.79
CA VAL A 30 -6.82 4.07 5.52
C VAL A 30 -6.96 5.50 4.98
N GLY A 31 -6.96 5.67 3.66
CA GLY A 31 -7.13 6.99 3.05
C GLY A 31 -7.53 6.93 1.58
N GLY A 32 -7.99 8.05 1.04
CA GLY A 32 -8.11 8.27 -0.41
C GLY A 32 -6.75 8.46 -1.07
N THR A 33 -5.76 8.93 -0.33
CA THR A 33 -4.38 9.19 -0.78
C THR A 33 -3.35 8.42 0.06
N PRO A 34 -2.11 8.22 -0.43
CA PRO A 34 -1.03 7.60 0.38
C PRO A 34 -0.73 8.41 1.65
N MET A 35 -0.86 9.74 1.57
CA MET A 35 -0.58 10.66 2.67
C MET A 35 -1.60 10.50 3.80
N GLU A 36 -2.89 10.48 3.47
CA GLU A 36 -3.97 10.23 4.45
C GLU A 36 -3.78 8.90 5.18
N ALA A 37 -3.53 7.82 4.44
CA ALA A 37 -3.31 6.50 5.04
C ALA A 37 -2.08 6.49 5.97
N ASN A 38 -1.01 7.21 5.60
CA ASN A 38 0.19 7.34 6.42
C ASN A 38 -0.06 8.15 7.70
N GLU A 39 -0.80 9.26 7.61
CA GLU A 39 -1.17 10.08 8.77
C GLU A 39 -2.04 9.29 9.74
N GLU A 40 -3.01 8.52 9.24
CA GLU A 40 -3.85 7.66 10.08
C GLU A 40 -3.00 6.59 10.80
N ALA A 41 -2.06 5.96 10.09
CA ALA A 41 -1.15 4.98 10.71
C ALA A 41 -0.19 5.60 11.74
N LYS A 42 0.28 6.83 11.52
CA LYS A 42 1.09 7.57 12.49
C LYS A 42 0.31 7.89 13.77
N LYS A 43 -0.98 8.27 13.65
CA LYS A 43 -1.87 8.44 14.81
C LYS A 43 -2.03 7.14 15.61
N ALA A 44 -1.94 5.99 14.94
CA ALA A 44 -1.94 4.66 15.56
C ALA A 44 -0.56 4.23 16.12
N GLY A 45 0.45 5.11 16.13
CA GLY A 45 1.78 4.83 16.69
C GLY A 45 2.76 4.15 15.74
N ILE A 46 2.41 3.99 14.46
CA ILE A 46 3.26 3.33 13.46
C ILE A 46 4.16 4.37 12.78
N LYS A 47 5.48 4.25 12.94
CA LYS A 47 6.45 5.20 12.40
C LYS A 47 6.69 5.05 10.89
N LEU A 48 6.69 3.80 10.40
CA LEU A 48 7.02 3.45 9.01
C LEU A 48 6.05 2.37 8.50
N PRO A 49 4.81 2.75 8.17
CA PRO A 49 3.84 1.82 7.62
C PRO A 49 4.16 1.42 6.17
N ILE A 50 3.69 0.24 5.76
CA ILE A 50 3.75 -0.20 4.35
C ILE A 50 2.49 0.27 3.66
N LEU A 51 2.62 1.23 2.74
CA LEU A 51 1.49 1.78 1.99
C LEU A 51 1.15 0.89 0.79
N PHE A 52 -0.14 0.66 0.56
CA PHE A 52 -0.64 -0.15 -0.53
C PHE A 52 -1.92 0.45 -1.09
N ARG A 53 -1.96 0.66 -2.41
CA ARG A 53 -3.19 0.98 -3.14
C ARG A 53 -3.98 -0.30 -3.35
N VAL A 54 -5.17 -0.37 -2.74
CA VAL A 54 -6.08 -1.48 -2.96
C VAL A 54 -6.74 -1.32 -4.33
N PRO A 55 -6.64 -2.31 -5.23
CA PRO A 55 -7.32 -2.27 -6.52
C PRO A 55 -8.83 -2.12 -6.33
N ASP A 56 -9.45 -1.27 -7.14
CA ASP A 56 -10.90 -1.18 -7.24
C ASP A 56 -11.37 -2.09 -8.37
N PRO A 57 -12.26 -3.06 -8.13
CA PRO A 57 -12.79 -3.90 -9.20
C PRO A 57 -13.60 -3.13 -10.25
N ASN A 58 -14.07 -1.92 -9.94
CA ASN A 58 -14.86 -1.08 -10.86
C ASN A 58 -14.03 -0.01 -11.58
N ASP A 59 -12.79 0.22 -11.14
CA ASP A 59 -11.83 1.12 -11.78
C ASP A 59 -10.61 0.27 -12.16
N PRO A 60 -10.58 -0.28 -13.40
CA PRO A 60 -9.48 -1.10 -13.90
C PRO A 60 -8.26 -0.22 -14.18
N ALA A 61 -7.72 0.43 -13.15
CA ALA A 61 -6.42 1.05 -13.20
C ALA A 61 -5.37 -0.05 -13.39
N ILE A 62 -4.76 -0.05 -14.57
CA ILE A 62 -3.67 -0.92 -15.00
C ILE A 62 -2.61 -0.97 -13.89
N PHE A 63 -2.25 -2.17 -13.47
CA PHE A 63 -1.20 -2.44 -12.50
C PHE A 63 0.16 -2.07 -13.14
N ILE A 64 0.55 -0.79 -13.11
CA ILE A 64 1.90 -0.38 -13.53
C ILE A 64 2.84 -0.71 -12.37
N GLY A 65 3.30 -1.97 -12.34
CA GLY A 65 4.46 -2.36 -11.56
C GLY A 65 5.68 -1.66 -12.16
N SER A 66 5.95 -0.42 -11.75
CA SER A 66 7.22 0.23 -12.03
C SER A 66 8.28 -0.51 -11.20
N ILE A 67 8.89 -1.51 -11.82
CA ILE A 67 10.19 -2.03 -11.41
C ILE A 67 11.15 -0.85 -11.52
N TRP A 68 11.47 -0.21 -10.39
CA TRP A 68 12.62 0.68 -10.30
C TRP A 68 13.86 -0.19 -10.39
N ASN A 69 14.33 -0.46 -11.60
CA ASN A 69 15.68 -0.95 -11.85
C ASN A 69 16.36 0.00 -12.84
N GLU A 70 17.54 0.47 -12.44
CA GLU A 70 18.53 1.22 -13.22
C GLU A 70 18.14 2.57 -13.84
N ILE A 71 18.31 3.66 -13.07
CA ILE A 71 19.07 4.84 -13.53
C ILE A 71 19.84 5.43 -12.34
N SER A 72 20.96 4.80 -11.96
CA SER A 72 21.96 5.49 -11.12
C SER A 72 23.41 5.21 -11.56
N LEU A 73 23.60 4.67 -12.77
CA LEU A 73 24.94 4.47 -13.34
C LEU A 73 24.92 4.82 -14.83
N ARG A 74 25.08 6.11 -15.13
CA ARG A 74 25.85 6.64 -16.28
C ARG A 74 25.55 8.12 -16.48
N ARG A 75 26.44 8.95 -15.96
CA ARG A 75 27.21 10.00 -16.66
C ARG A 75 28.09 10.64 -15.57
N VAL A 76 29.36 10.23 -15.45
CA VAL A 76 30.52 10.92 -16.07
C VAL A 76 30.28 12.38 -16.34
#